data_AF-A0A0A0BIG7-F1
#
_entry.id   AF-A0A0A0BIG7-F1
#
_cell.length_a   1.000
_cell.length_b   1.000
_cell.length_c   1.000
_cell.angle_alpha   90.00
_cell.angle_beta   90.00
_cell.angle_gamma   90.00
#
_symmetry.space_group_name_H-M   'P 1'
#
loop_
_entity.id
_entity.type
_entity.pdbx_description
1 polymer ?
#
loop_
_entity_poly.entity_id
_entity_poly.type
_entity_poly.pdbx_seq_one_letter_code
_entity_poly.pdbx_strand_id
1 'polypeptide(L)'
;TLCFPAGELGAGAYATWEHQGARVTALDDSSVLTNAHLADWGHAALALRTLGRHETLVWYIPTFGDTAEADGGGLGDLLPSWAGVLAAQLVLVVLALALWQGRGLGRVVTEPLPVTVRAVETTLGRGRLYRRW
;
A
#
# COMPACT_ATOMS: atom_id res chain seq x y z
N THR A 1 -17.41 -38.92 16.63
CA THR A 1 -15.98 -38.60 16.78
C THR A 1 -15.52 -37.92 15.52
N LEU A 2 -14.73 -36.85 15.62
CA LEU A 2 -14.25 -36.12 14.47
C LEU A 2 -12.91 -36.73 14.02
N CYS A 3 -12.81 -37.12 12.75
CA CYS A 3 -11.58 -37.66 12.16
C CYS A 3 -10.74 -36.51 11.60
N PHE A 4 -9.43 -36.55 11.82
CA PHE A 4 -8.47 -35.53 11.39
C PHE A 4 -8.85 -34.11 11.89
N PRO A 5 -8.73 -33.83 13.21
CA PRO A 5 -8.98 -32.50 13.75
C PRO A 5 -7.92 -31.50 13.30
N ALA A 6 -8.36 -30.32 12.85
CA ALA A 6 -7.55 -29.15 12.58
C ALA A 6 -7.56 -28.22 13.79
N GLY A 7 -6.37 -27.96 14.33
CA GLY A 7 -6.16 -27.07 15.48
C GLY A 7 -6.95 -27.47 16.74
N GLU A 8 -7.02 -26.55 17.70
CA GLU A 8 -7.72 -26.75 18.98
C GLU A 8 -9.24 -26.54 18.89
N LEU A 9 -9.72 -25.96 17.78
CA LEU A 9 -11.12 -25.53 17.60
C LEU A 9 -12.08 -26.68 17.22
N GLY A 10 -11.59 -27.91 17.12
CA GLY A 10 -12.41 -29.07 16.77
C GLY A 10 -12.98 -29.03 15.35
N ALA A 11 -12.36 -28.28 14.44
CA ALA A 11 -12.69 -28.29 13.02
C ALA A 11 -12.06 -29.52 12.34
N GLY A 12 -12.58 -29.93 11.18
CA GLY A 12 -11.95 -30.97 10.36
C GLY A 12 -10.80 -30.40 9.52
N ALA A 13 -9.71 -31.15 9.39
CA ALA A 13 -8.53 -30.81 8.58
C ALA A 13 -8.70 -31.08 7.07
N TYR A 14 -9.90 -31.44 6.64
CA TYR A 14 -10.25 -31.77 5.27
C TYR A 14 -11.51 -31.02 4.85
N ALA A 15 -11.40 -30.22 3.79
CA ALA A 15 -12.53 -29.52 3.19
C ALA A 15 -12.58 -29.79 1.68
N THR A 16 -13.78 -29.96 1.14
CA THR A 16 -13.99 -30.06 -0.30
C THR A 16 -15.17 -29.20 -0.73
N TRP A 17 -15.01 -28.53 -1.87
CA TRP A 17 -16.04 -27.72 -2.50
C TRP A 17 -15.89 -27.76 -4.01
N GLU A 18 -16.90 -27.30 -4.74
CA GLU A 18 -16.85 -27.16 -6.19
C GLU A 18 -16.56 -25.68 -6.53
N HIS A 19 -15.60 -25.44 -7.42
CA HIS A 19 -15.23 -24.13 -7.92
C HIS A 19 -15.13 -24.18 -9.45
N GLN A 20 -15.98 -23.41 -10.15
CA GLN A 20 -16.01 -23.37 -11.62
C GLN A 20 -16.11 -24.76 -12.29
N GLY A 21 -16.84 -25.69 -11.67
CA GLY A 21 -17.01 -27.07 -12.17
C GLY A 21 -15.84 -28.02 -11.86
N ALA A 22 -14.81 -27.54 -11.14
CA ALA A 22 -13.73 -28.36 -10.61
C ALA A 22 -13.90 -28.57 -9.11
N ARG A 23 -13.69 -29.81 -8.65
CA ARG A 23 -13.63 -30.12 -7.22
C ARG A 23 -12.30 -29.65 -6.66
N VAL A 24 -12.37 -28.75 -5.69
CA VAL A 24 -11.22 -28.33 -4.91
C VAL A 24 -11.23 -29.06 -3.57
N THR A 25 -10.06 -29.51 -3.16
CA THR A 25 -9.83 -30.16 -1.87
C THR A 25 -8.73 -29.39 -1.16
N ALA A 26 -9.01 -28.93 0.07
CA ALA A 26 -8.01 -28.32 0.94
C ALA A 26 -7.72 -29.23 2.13
N LEU A 27 -6.45 -29.27 2.50
CA LEU A 27 -5.94 -29.99 3.66
C LEU A 27 -5.19 -28.99 4.53
N ASP A 28 -5.55 -28.91 5.81
CA ASP A 28 -4.97 -27.95 6.74
C ASP A 28 -3.55 -28.37 7.17
N ASP A 29 -3.36 -29.67 7.40
CA ASP A 29 -2.07 -30.24 7.79
C ASP A 29 -1.51 -31.11 6.66
N SER A 30 -0.32 -30.76 6.15
CA SER A 30 0.39 -31.52 5.12
C SER A 30 1.23 -32.66 5.69
N SER A 31 1.45 -32.71 7.01
CA SER A 31 2.25 -33.76 7.68
C SER A 31 1.68 -35.16 7.42
N VAL A 32 0.35 -35.26 7.29
CA VAL A 32 -0.38 -36.50 6.98
C VAL A 32 -0.06 -37.08 5.61
N LEU A 33 0.52 -36.28 4.69
CA LEU A 33 0.94 -36.73 3.37
C LEU A 33 2.44 -37.06 3.31
N THR A 34 3.16 -36.94 4.42
CA THR A 34 4.59 -37.25 4.48
C THR A 34 4.83 -38.73 4.67
N ASN A 35 5.97 -39.23 4.17
CA ASN A 35 6.37 -40.62 4.33
C ASN A 35 6.48 -41.06 5.80
N ALA A 36 6.82 -40.13 6.70
CA ALA A 36 6.98 -40.41 8.12
C ALA A 36 5.67 -40.83 8.79
N HIS A 37 4.53 -40.30 8.33
CA HIS A 37 3.22 -40.50 8.95
C HIS A 37 2.25 -41.33 8.11
N LEU A 38 2.62 -41.74 6.90
CA LEU A 38 1.68 -42.36 5.95
C LEU A 38 0.96 -43.61 6.49
N ALA A 39 1.65 -44.41 7.32
CA ALA A 39 1.11 -45.64 7.90
C ALA A 39 0.23 -45.40 9.14
N ASP A 40 0.22 -44.19 9.67
CA ASP A 40 -0.50 -43.86 10.90
C ASP A 40 -1.95 -43.47 10.58
N TRP A 41 -2.86 -43.72 11.54
CA TRP A 41 -4.20 -43.12 11.63
C TRP A 41 -5.04 -43.04 10.33
N GLY A 42 -4.83 -43.96 9.38
CA GLY A 42 -5.54 -43.96 8.09
C GLY A 42 -5.09 -42.88 7.09
N HIS A 43 -3.92 -42.26 7.30
CA HIS A 43 -3.35 -41.24 6.42
C HIS A 43 -3.17 -41.71 4.98
N ALA A 44 -2.73 -42.96 4.76
CA ALA A 44 -2.67 -43.54 3.41
C ALA A 44 -4.03 -43.61 2.72
N ALA A 45 -5.09 -44.00 3.43
CA ALA A 45 -6.43 -44.07 2.87
C ALA A 45 -6.96 -42.67 2.52
N LEU A 46 -6.64 -41.67 3.35
CA LEU A 46 -6.93 -40.26 3.05
C LEU A 46 -6.19 -39.81 1.79
N ALA A 47 -4.88 -40.02 1.71
CA ALA A 47 -4.05 -39.65 0.56
C ALA A 47 -4.53 -40.30 -0.75
N LEU A 48 -4.87 -41.59 -0.72
CA LEU A 48 -5.40 -42.29 -1.90
C LEU A 48 -6.78 -41.77 -2.31
N ARG A 49 -7.63 -41.40 -1.34
CA ARG A 49 -8.95 -40.82 -1.63
C ARG A 49 -8.86 -39.41 -2.21
N THR A 50 -7.86 -38.62 -1.80
CA THR A 50 -7.67 -37.25 -2.28
C THR A 50 -6.92 -37.19 -3.60
N LEU A 51 -5.79 -37.90 -3.72
CA LEU A 51 -4.88 -37.81 -4.86
C LEU A 51 -5.07 -38.93 -5.88
N GLY A 52 -5.59 -40.09 -5.46
CA GLY A 52 -5.76 -41.27 -6.32
C GLY A 52 -7.04 -41.28 -7.16
N ARG A 53 -7.76 -40.16 -7.24
CA ARG A 53 -9.02 -40.06 -8.00
C ARG A 53 -8.80 -40.07 -9.52
N HIS A 54 -7.62 -39.68 -9.98
CA HIS A 54 -7.24 -39.61 -11.39
C HIS A 54 -5.93 -40.36 -11.62
N GLU A 55 -5.74 -40.90 -12.83
CA GLU A 55 -4.51 -41.62 -13.19
C GLU A 55 -3.30 -40.69 -13.29
N THR A 56 -3.52 -39.42 -13.62
CA THR A 56 -2.48 -38.39 -13.75
C THR A 56 -2.55 -37.42 -12.59
N LEU A 57 -1.45 -37.31 -11.85
CA LEU A 57 -1.26 -36.33 -10.78
C LEU A 57 -0.19 -35.32 -11.19
N VAL A 58 -0.51 -34.03 -11.15
CA VAL A 58 0.42 -32.94 -11.43
C VAL A 58 0.76 -32.21 -10.15
N TRP A 59 2.06 -32.15 -9.83
CA TRP A 59 2.57 -31.36 -8.71
C TRP A 59 2.87 -29.95 -9.18
N TYR A 60 1.99 -29.03 -8.81
CA TYR A 60 2.15 -27.62 -9.15
C TYR A 60 2.95 -26.90 -8.06
N ILE A 61 4.02 -26.21 -8.47
CA ILE A 61 4.84 -25.36 -7.59
C ILE A 61 4.71 -23.94 -8.14
N PRO A 62 4.00 -23.04 -7.42
CA PRO A 62 3.79 -21.69 -7.91
C PRO A 62 5.09 -20.90 -7.96
N THR A 63 5.27 -20.13 -9.02
CA THR A 63 6.35 -19.15 -9.18
C THR A 63 5.82 -17.72 -9.20
N PHE A 64 6.68 -16.72 -9.00
CA PHE A 64 6.28 -15.30 -9.09
C PHE A 64 5.78 -14.89 -10.48
N GLY A 65 6.11 -15.66 -11.53
CA GLY A 65 5.63 -15.43 -12.89
C GLY A 65 4.23 -16.00 -13.15
N ASP A 66 3.67 -16.79 -12.22
CA ASP A 66 2.37 -17.40 -12.36
C ASP A 66 1.27 -16.42 -11.95
N THR A 67 1.17 -15.32 -12.67
CA THR A 67 0.04 -14.41 -12.52
C THR A 67 -1.12 -14.96 -13.33
N ALA A 68 -2.26 -15.18 -12.69
CA ALA A 68 -3.51 -15.20 -13.43
C ALA A 68 -3.55 -13.90 -14.26
N GLU A 69 -3.82 -13.98 -15.56
CA GLU A 69 -4.10 -12.78 -16.37
C GLU A 69 -5.21 -12.03 -15.63
N ALA A 70 -4.81 -11.02 -14.86
CA ALA A 70 -5.72 -10.19 -14.11
C ALA A 70 -6.40 -9.35 -15.18
N ASP A 71 -7.57 -9.80 -15.60
CA ASP A 71 -8.43 -9.06 -16.51
C ASP A 71 -8.66 -7.67 -15.89
N GLY A 72 -7.93 -6.68 -16.40
CA GLY A 72 -8.17 -5.26 -16.19
C GLY A 72 -8.00 -4.68 -14.77
N GLY A 73 -7.32 -5.36 -13.84
CA GLY A 73 -7.10 -4.83 -12.50
C GLY A 73 -6.10 -3.67 -12.49
N GLY A 74 -6.56 -2.43 -12.32
CA GLY A 74 -5.67 -1.27 -12.21
C GLY A 74 -4.89 -1.29 -10.89
N LEU A 75 -3.81 -0.51 -10.77
CA LEU A 75 -3.07 -0.36 -9.51
C LEU A 75 -3.99 -0.08 -8.30
N GLY A 76 -5.14 0.57 -8.53
CA GLY A 76 -6.15 0.82 -7.50
C GLY A 76 -6.78 -0.42 -6.87
N ASP A 77 -6.88 -1.54 -7.58
CA ASP A 77 -7.49 -2.78 -7.07
C ASP A 77 -6.58 -3.53 -6.08
N LEU A 78 -5.29 -3.18 -6.07
CA LEU A 78 -4.32 -3.68 -5.08
C LEU A 78 -4.35 -2.87 -3.79
N LEU A 79 -4.95 -1.68 -3.78
CA LEU A 79 -4.99 -0.84 -2.59
C LEU A 79 -6.19 -1.19 -1.69
N PRO A 80 -6.04 -1.09 -0.36
CA PRO A 80 -7.16 -1.24 0.57
C PRO A 80 -8.29 -0.26 0.25
N SER A 81 -9.52 -0.62 0.59
CA SER A 81 -10.72 0.21 0.34
C SER A 81 -10.64 1.63 0.92
N TRP A 82 -9.84 1.84 1.97
CA TRP A 82 -9.63 3.16 2.60
C TRP A 82 -8.60 4.04 1.87
N ALA A 83 -7.84 3.52 0.91
CA ALA A 83 -6.79 4.27 0.24
C ALA A 83 -7.31 5.49 -0.53
N GLY A 84 -8.49 5.38 -1.14
CA GLY A 84 -9.15 6.50 -1.81
C GLY A 84 -9.44 7.67 -0.85
N VAL A 85 -9.82 7.37 0.39
CA VAL A 85 -10.06 8.39 1.43
C VAL A 85 -8.75 9.10 1.80
N LEU A 86 -7.65 8.36 1.97
CA LEU A 86 -6.35 8.98 2.22
C LEU A 86 -5.86 9.85 1.05
N ALA A 87 -6.05 9.40 -0.19
CA ALA A 87 -5.68 10.18 -1.37
C ALA A 87 -6.45 11.51 -1.41
N ALA A 88 -7.75 11.49 -1.13
CA ALA A 88 -8.57 12.71 -1.02
C ALA A 88 -8.06 13.65 0.09
N GLN A 89 -7.70 13.10 1.26
CA GLN A 89 -7.16 13.89 2.37
C GLN A 89 -5.82 14.56 1.99
N LEU A 90 -4.92 13.83 1.31
CA LEU A 90 -3.66 14.39 0.82
C LEU A 90 -3.89 15.53 -0.17
N VAL A 91 -4.84 15.38 -1.09
CA VAL A 91 -5.22 16.46 -2.02
C VAL A 91 -5.70 17.69 -1.25
N LEU A 92 -6.57 17.53 -0.24
CA LEU A 92 -7.04 18.64 0.59
C LEU A 92 -5.91 19.34 1.32
N VAL A 93 -4.97 18.59 1.89
CA VAL A 93 -3.79 19.15 2.59
C VAL A 93 -2.93 19.94 1.60
N VAL A 94 -2.65 19.40 0.41
CA VAL A 94 -1.87 20.09 -0.62
C VAL A 94 -2.57 21.39 -1.06
N LEU A 95 -3.89 21.37 -1.25
CA LEU A 95 -4.67 22.57 -1.58
C LEU A 95 -4.62 23.62 -0.46
N ALA A 96 -4.77 23.20 0.79
CA ALA A 96 -4.68 24.09 1.94
C ALA A 96 -3.29 24.74 2.03
N LEU A 97 -2.23 23.95 1.84
CA LEU A 97 -0.85 24.45 1.80
C LEU A 97 -0.63 25.41 0.63
N ALA A 98 -1.15 25.09 -0.56
CA ALA A 98 -1.04 25.97 -1.73
C ALA A 98 -1.73 27.32 -1.50
N LEU A 99 -2.91 27.32 -0.90
CA LEU A 99 -3.63 28.55 -0.53
C LEU A 99 -2.89 29.35 0.54
N TRP A 100 -2.34 28.68 1.56
CA TRP A 100 -1.55 29.32 2.61
C TRP A 100 -0.29 29.98 2.05
N GLN A 101 0.47 29.26 1.22
CA GLN A 101 1.68 29.79 0.56
C GLN A 101 1.34 30.91 -0.45
N GLY A 102 0.23 30.78 -1.19
CA GLY A 102 -0.24 31.82 -2.10
C GLY A 102 -0.61 33.13 -1.40
N ARG A 103 -1.14 33.06 -0.16
CA ARG A 103 -1.35 34.26 0.68
C ARG A 103 -0.04 34.85 1.20
N GLY A 104 0.99 34.03 1.36
CA GLY A 104 2.35 34.44 1.75
C GLY A 104 3.11 35.20 0.66
N LEU A 105 2.70 35.08 -0.61
CA LEU A 105 3.15 35.94 -1.73
C LEU A 105 2.49 37.34 -1.69
N GLY A 106 2.20 37.84 -0.49
CA GLY A 106 1.69 39.19 -0.28
C GLY A 106 2.67 40.18 -0.90
N ARG A 107 2.21 40.82 -1.99
CA ARG A 107 2.79 41.93 -2.76
C ARG A 107 4.30 42.08 -2.57
N VAL A 108 5.09 41.91 -3.62
CA VAL A 108 6.39 42.60 -3.73
C VAL A 108 6.05 44.08 -3.61
N VAL A 109 6.04 44.58 -2.37
CA VAL A 109 5.97 45.99 -2.08
C VAL A 109 7.29 46.46 -2.63
N THR A 110 7.28 46.91 -3.88
CA THR A 110 8.21 47.93 -4.31
C THR A 110 7.93 49.07 -3.34
N GLU A 111 8.61 49.10 -2.20
CA GLU A 111 8.68 50.32 -1.41
C GLU A 111 9.15 51.37 -2.41
N PRO A 112 8.30 52.32 -2.83
CA PRO A 112 8.85 53.49 -3.44
C PRO A 112 9.52 54.17 -2.26
N LEU A 113 10.83 53.99 -2.08
CA LEU A 113 11.60 54.82 -1.16
C LEU A 113 11.45 56.25 -1.69
N PRO A 114 10.50 57.07 -1.19
CA PRO A 114 10.35 58.43 -1.65
C PRO A 114 11.26 59.23 -0.73
N VAL A 115 12.51 58.82 -0.65
CA VAL A 115 13.56 59.69 -0.16
C VAL A 115 13.85 60.61 -1.34
N THR A 116 12.92 61.55 -1.57
CA THR A 116 13.30 62.86 -2.06
C THR A 116 14.15 63.45 -0.95
N VAL A 117 15.44 63.08 -0.91
CA VAL A 117 16.45 63.91 -0.25
C VAL A 117 16.28 65.25 -0.94
N ARG A 118 15.79 66.26 -0.21
CA ARG A 118 15.87 67.62 -0.72
C ARG A 118 17.37 67.87 -0.97
N ALA A 119 17.74 68.12 -2.22
CA ALA A 119 19.13 68.44 -2.59
C ALA A 119 19.72 69.60 -1.74
N VAL A 120 18.85 70.39 -1.11
CA VAL A 120 19.18 71.45 -0.15
C VAL A 120 19.83 70.96 1.15
N GLU A 121 19.57 69.72 1.62
CA GLU A 121 20.20 69.18 2.83
C GLU A 121 21.73 69.03 2.65
N THR A 122 22.16 68.64 1.44
CA THR A 122 23.59 68.51 1.10
C THR A 122 24.28 69.89 1.00
N THR A 123 23.55 70.94 0.60
CA THR A 123 24.09 72.31 0.53
C THR A 123 24.20 72.94 1.92
N LEU A 124 23.23 72.72 2.80
CA LEU A 124 23.26 73.24 4.19
C LEU A 124 24.33 72.55 5.05
N GLY A 125 24.62 71.26 4.82
CA GLY A 125 25.70 70.56 5.49
C GLY A 125 27.10 71.11 5.17
N ARG A 126 27.35 71.50 3.91
CA ARG A 126 28.66 72.03 3.48
C ARG A 126 28.91 73.48 3.94
N GLY A 127 27.87 74.29 4.10
CA GLY A 127 28.00 75.70 4.51
C GLY A 127 28.49 75.93 5.95
N ARG A 128 28.30 74.95 6.86
CA ARG A 128 28.82 75.03 8.23
C ARG A 128 30.30 74.70 8.35
N LEU A 129 30.87 74.00 7.37
CA LEU A 129 32.29 73.62 7.34
C LEU A 129 33.20 74.75 6.86
N TYR A 130 32.69 75.72 6.09
CA TYR A 130 33.44 76.92 5.68
C TYR A 130 33.35 78.09 6.67
N ARG A 131 32.55 77.97 7.75
CA ARG A 131 32.40 79.05 8.74
C ARG A 131 33.38 78.91 9.92
N ARG A 132 34.43 78.11 9.77
CA ARG A 132 35.40 77.84 10.85
C ARG A 132 36.86 77.91 10.42
N TRP A 133 37.19 78.71 9.41
CA TRP A 133 38.53 79.21 9.16
C TRP A 133 38.44 80.63 8.62
#